data_AF-A0A2E5UQU3-F1
#
_entry.id   AF-A0A2E5UQU3-F1
#
_cell.length_a   1.000
_cell.length_b   1.000
_cell.length_c   1.000
_cell.angle_alpha   90.00
_cell.angle_beta   90.00
_cell.angle_gamma   90.00
#
_symmetry.space_group_name_H-M   'P 1'
#
loop_
_entity.id
_entity.type
_entity.pdbx_description
1 polymer ?
#
loop_
_entity_poly.entity_id
_entity_poly.type
_entity_poly.pdbx_seq_one_letter_code
_entity_poly.pdbx_strand_id
1 'polypeptide(L)'
;MNKILKESVYIIVLSLILGLISYFMIDDYNLFENDNANNIVLNEYRNLEPGVHLINIDYAKSLYDSNLGIFIDARELNDFNEGHIKKSLSIPFGYELKSSIIDSIENVFIEFNDESISKVLVTYCSGEGCSLSEDLAYEFIDLFPEQIICYFEEGYPLWKSLNYPVKAYKSVNEEINKPIKKSLLDFIDYLIIGSIILIFSLYLTKNYIFLIPIISRLILGFIFVYFSWDKILDPAKFADVIKNYDITPFNLEKIIALVLPYLELIIGSFLILGVFVEASTFISLSLLTFFIIMIGQAYLRGKSIDCGCLLSDLSDSSSSEKRIYMLKRIVQDICFIVYGVIVKYRIKFDIKND
;
A
#
# COMPACT_ATOMS: atom_id res chain seq x y z
N MET A 1 31.38 13.61 -13.41
CA MET A 1 30.09 13.08 -13.89
C MET A 1 30.19 11.62 -14.33
N ASN A 2 31.17 11.23 -15.16
CA ASN A 2 31.30 9.84 -15.65
C ASN A 2 31.48 8.77 -14.57
N LYS A 3 32.19 9.08 -13.47
CA LYS A 3 32.38 8.12 -12.36
C LYS A 3 31.06 7.80 -11.65
N ILE A 4 30.35 8.83 -11.18
CA ILE A 4 29.04 8.67 -10.49
C ILE A 4 28.07 7.93 -11.39
N LEU A 5 27.96 8.32 -12.67
CA LEU A 5 27.08 7.66 -13.62
C LEU A 5 27.42 6.16 -13.76
N LYS A 6 28.70 5.81 -13.92
CA LYS A 6 29.14 4.42 -14.04
C LYS A 6 28.83 3.60 -12.79
N GLU A 7 29.09 4.15 -11.60
CA GLU A 7 28.79 3.52 -10.32
C GLU A 7 27.27 3.34 -10.12
N SER A 8 26.46 4.35 -10.49
CA SER A 8 25.00 4.26 -10.46
C SER A 8 24.48 3.16 -11.38
N VAL A 9 25.04 3.03 -12.59
CA VAL A 9 24.68 1.95 -13.53
C VAL A 9 25.00 0.58 -12.93
N TYR A 10 26.16 0.39 -12.29
CA TYR A 10 26.48 -0.87 -11.63
C TYR A 10 25.49 -1.22 -10.52
N ILE A 11 25.12 -0.25 -9.69
CA ILE A 11 24.14 -0.44 -8.62
C ILE A 11 22.80 -0.87 -9.22
N ILE A 12 22.29 -0.16 -10.23
CA ILE A 12 21.00 -0.47 -10.86
C ILE A 12 21.02 -1.85 -11.50
N VAL A 13 22.08 -2.20 -12.24
CA VAL A 13 22.21 -3.53 -12.88
C VAL A 13 22.25 -4.63 -11.83
N LEU A 14 22.96 -4.43 -10.72
CA LEU A 14 23.00 -5.41 -9.62
C LEU A 14 21.61 -5.61 -9.00
N SER A 15 20.86 -4.52 -8.76
CA SER A 15 19.49 -4.60 -8.25
C SER A 15 18.55 -5.35 -9.20
N LEU A 16 18.69 -5.13 -10.51
CA LEU A 16 17.91 -5.84 -11.54
C LEU A 16 18.21 -7.34 -11.53
N ILE A 17 19.49 -7.72 -11.41
CA ILE A 17 19.91 -9.13 -11.33
C ILE A 17 19.32 -9.79 -10.08
N LEU A 18 19.40 -9.14 -8.91
CA LEU A 18 18.83 -9.68 -7.68
C LEU A 18 17.30 -9.79 -7.74
N GLY A 19 16.63 -8.79 -8.31
CA GLY A 19 15.18 -8.84 -8.55
C GLY A 19 14.79 -10.00 -9.48
N LEU A 20 15.57 -10.24 -10.53
CA LEU A 20 15.36 -11.38 -11.44
C LEU A 20 15.60 -12.72 -10.76
N ILE A 21 16.65 -12.84 -9.93
CA ILE A 21 16.90 -14.05 -9.14
C ILE A 21 15.73 -14.31 -8.17
N SER A 22 15.26 -13.25 -7.51
CA SER A 22 14.11 -13.31 -6.59
C SER A 22 12.85 -13.79 -7.30
N TYR A 23 12.57 -13.27 -8.50
CA TYR A 23 11.44 -13.71 -9.33
C TYR A 23 11.45 -15.23 -9.56
N PHE A 24 12.60 -15.82 -9.89
CA PHE A 24 12.69 -17.27 -10.10
C PHE A 24 12.57 -18.10 -8.81
N MET A 25 12.70 -17.49 -7.63
CA MET A 25 12.60 -18.16 -6.33
C MET A 25 11.20 -18.08 -5.73
N ILE A 26 10.33 -17.21 -6.24
CA ILE A 26 8.97 -17.03 -5.72
C ILE A 26 8.01 -17.82 -6.61
N ASP A 27 7.49 -18.92 -6.07
CA ASP A 27 6.67 -19.89 -6.83
C ASP A 27 5.36 -19.28 -7.41
N ASP A 28 4.76 -18.29 -6.73
CA ASP A 28 3.43 -17.74 -7.08
C ASP A 28 3.44 -16.26 -7.54
N TYR A 29 4.58 -15.73 -7.99
CA TYR A 29 4.66 -14.32 -8.43
C TYR A 29 4.41 -14.16 -9.94
N ASN A 30 3.17 -13.86 -10.34
CA ASN A 30 2.83 -13.67 -11.75
C ASN A 30 3.08 -12.23 -12.22
N LEU A 31 4.12 -12.04 -13.04
CA LEU A 31 4.52 -10.74 -13.61
C LEU A 31 3.46 -10.16 -14.57
N PHE A 32 2.83 -11.03 -15.35
CA PHE A 32 1.77 -10.68 -16.29
C PHE A 32 0.45 -11.22 -15.74
N GLU A 33 -0.58 -10.38 -15.68
CA GLU A 33 -1.93 -10.86 -15.39
C GLU A 33 -2.41 -11.70 -16.57
N ASN A 34 -3.15 -12.78 -16.30
CA ASN A 34 -3.74 -13.60 -17.35
C ASN A 34 -4.97 -12.86 -17.89
N ASP A 35 -4.73 -11.91 -18.81
CA ASP A 35 -5.74 -11.02 -19.39
C ASP A 35 -6.93 -11.78 -20.00
N ASN A 36 -6.78 -13.07 -20.36
CA ASN A 36 -7.86 -13.83 -20.99
C ASN A 36 -9.08 -14.05 -20.08
N ALA A 37 -8.89 -14.34 -18.79
CA ALA A 37 -10.02 -14.52 -17.87
C ALA A 37 -10.69 -13.19 -17.53
N ASN A 38 -9.88 -12.14 -17.29
CA ASN A 38 -10.37 -10.80 -17.01
C ASN A 38 -11.10 -10.21 -18.23
N ASN A 39 -10.61 -10.43 -19.46
CA ASN A 39 -11.27 -9.95 -20.68
C ASN A 39 -12.64 -10.60 -20.93
N ILE A 40 -12.80 -11.88 -20.59
CA ILE A 40 -14.11 -12.56 -20.70
C ILE A 40 -15.10 -11.92 -19.71
N VAL A 41 -14.70 -11.75 -18.46
CA VAL A 41 -15.56 -11.17 -17.42
C VAL A 41 -15.83 -9.68 -17.64
N LEU A 42 -14.85 -8.90 -18.11
CA LEU A 42 -15.06 -7.49 -18.52
C LEU A 42 -16.05 -7.37 -19.68
N ASN A 43 -16.03 -8.31 -20.63
CA ASN A 43 -16.98 -8.33 -21.74
C ASN A 43 -18.39 -8.72 -21.28
N GLU A 44 -18.49 -9.71 -20.38
CA GLU A 44 -19.78 -10.12 -19.80
C GLU A 44 -20.37 -9.00 -18.93
N TYR A 45 -19.53 -8.33 -18.13
CA TYR A 45 -19.89 -7.15 -17.35
C TYR A 45 -20.40 -5.98 -18.20
N ARG A 46 -19.74 -5.67 -19.32
CA ARG A 46 -20.16 -4.60 -20.25
C ARG A 46 -21.54 -4.80 -20.85
N ASN A 47 -22.06 -6.04 -20.81
CA ASN A 47 -23.37 -6.39 -21.36
C ASN A 47 -24.47 -6.49 -20.29
N LEU A 48 -24.16 -6.30 -19.01
CA LEU A 48 -25.15 -6.32 -17.94
C LEU A 48 -25.96 -5.02 -17.93
N GLU A 49 -27.28 -5.16 -17.89
CA GLU A 49 -28.18 -4.03 -17.63
C GLU A 49 -28.24 -3.73 -16.12
N PRO A 50 -28.53 -2.47 -15.72
CA PRO A 50 -28.79 -2.13 -14.32
C PRO A 50 -29.84 -3.06 -13.69
N GLY A 51 -29.62 -3.43 -12.42
CA GLY A 51 -30.45 -4.40 -11.72
C GLY A 51 -29.67 -5.34 -10.81
N VAL A 52 -30.40 -6.31 -10.23
CA VAL A 52 -29.86 -7.32 -9.31
C VAL A 52 -29.54 -8.61 -10.06
N HIS A 53 -28.32 -9.12 -9.91
CA HIS A 53 -27.82 -10.31 -10.61
C HIS A 53 -27.16 -11.31 -9.66
N LEU A 54 -27.52 -12.59 -9.76
CA LEU A 54 -26.78 -13.67 -9.09
C LEU A 54 -25.47 -13.92 -9.83
N ILE A 55 -24.36 -14.03 -9.08
CA ILE A 55 -23.04 -14.34 -9.65
C ILE A 55 -22.42 -15.55 -8.98
N ASN A 56 -21.62 -16.30 -9.75
CA ASN A 56 -20.85 -17.44 -9.23
C ASN A 56 -19.49 -16.99 -8.70
N ILE A 57 -18.76 -17.95 -8.10
CA ILE A 57 -17.43 -17.72 -7.53
C ILE A 57 -16.38 -17.18 -8.52
N ASP A 58 -16.41 -17.64 -9.77
CA ASP A 58 -15.43 -17.21 -10.79
C ASP A 58 -15.66 -15.74 -11.16
N TYR A 59 -16.91 -15.36 -11.37
CA TYR A 59 -17.29 -13.99 -11.69
C TYR A 59 -17.04 -13.05 -10.50
N ALA A 60 -17.39 -13.46 -9.28
CA ALA A 60 -17.07 -12.72 -8.06
C ALA A 60 -15.56 -12.50 -7.93
N LYS A 61 -14.74 -13.55 -8.13
CA LYS A 61 -13.28 -13.44 -8.04
C LYS A 61 -12.72 -12.51 -9.11
N SER A 62 -13.23 -12.54 -10.33
CA SER A 62 -12.79 -11.64 -11.39
C SER A 62 -13.18 -10.18 -11.15
N LEU A 63 -14.38 -9.90 -10.65
CA LEU A 63 -14.77 -8.55 -10.21
C LEU A 63 -13.85 -8.03 -9.10
N TYR A 64 -13.48 -8.90 -8.16
CA TYR A 64 -12.53 -8.59 -7.09
C TYR A 64 -11.13 -8.28 -7.61
N ASP A 65 -10.57 -9.14 -8.47
CA ASP A 65 -9.21 -8.99 -9.00
C ASP A 65 -9.06 -7.79 -9.94
N SER A 66 -10.11 -7.51 -10.70
CA SER A 66 -10.19 -6.35 -11.60
C SER A 66 -10.48 -5.04 -10.85
N ASN A 67 -10.66 -5.10 -9.53
CA ASN A 67 -11.06 -3.99 -8.68
C ASN A 67 -12.35 -3.31 -9.16
N LEU A 68 -13.28 -4.04 -9.79
CA LEU A 68 -14.58 -3.53 -10.25
C LEU A 68 -15.67 -3.74 -9.19
N GLY A 69 -15.57 -4.83 -8.43
CA GLY A 69 -16.52 -5.19 -7.37
C GLY A 69 -16.23 -4.47 -6.05
N ILE A 70 -17.26 -3.86 -5.49
CA ILE A 70 -17.31 -3.35 -4.11
C ILE A 70 -18.00 -4.42 -3.27
N PHE A 71 -17.21 -5.18 -2.51
CA PHE A 71 -17.72 -6.31 -1.73
C PHE A 71 -18.37 -5.84 -0.42
N ILE A 72 -19.58 -6.31 -0.15
CA ILE A 72 -20.38 -5.96 1.02
C ILE A 72 -20.78 -7.24 1.75
N ASP A 73 -20.37 -7.34 3.00
CA ASP A 73 -20.70 -8.40 3.92
C ASP A 73 -22.04 -8.10 4.60
N ALA A 74 -23.06 -8.89 4.28
CA ALA A 74 -24.40 -8.77 4.82
C ALA A 74 -24.58 -9.43 6.19
N ARG A 75 -23.53 -10.11 6.69
CA ARG A 75 -23.56 -10.82 7.98
C ARG A 75 -23.49 -9.85 9.15
N GLU A 76 -23.77 -10.38 10.34
CA GLU A 76 -23.57 -9.68 11.61
C GLU A 76 -22.12 -9.22 11.80
N LEU A 77 -21.95 -8.12 12.52
CA LEU A 77 -20.63 -7.51 12.74
C LEU A 77 -19.65 -8.48 13.43
N ASN A 78 -20.16 -9.39 14.27
CA ASN A 78 -19.34 -10.41 14.92
C ASN A 78 -18.72 -11.37 13.90
N ASP A 79 -19.51 -11.89 12.95
CA ASP A 79 -19.05 -12.81 11.92
C ASP A 79 -18.06 -12.12 10.97
N PHE A 80 -18.30 -10.84 10.66
CA PHE A 80 -17.35 -10.02 9.91
C PHE A 80 -16.01 -9.91 10.64
N ASN A 81 -16.03 -9.65 11.95
CA ASN A 81 -14.81 -9.50 12.76
C ASN A 81 -14.03 -10.81 12.94
N GLU A 82 -14.71 -11.95 12.93
CA GLU A 82 -14.07 -13.28 12.95
C GLU A 82 -13.37 -13.61 11.61
N GLY A 83 -13.85 -13.03 10.52
CA GLY A 83 -13.13 -12.97 9.27
C GLY A 83 -14.05 -12.74 8.08
N HIS A 84 -13.53 -12.06 7.07
CA HIS A 84 -14.29 -11.60 5.91
C HIS A 84 -13.42 -11.59 4.66
N ILE A 85 -14.05 -11.42 3.50
CA ILE A 85 -13.35 -11.18 2.24
C ILE A 85 -12.48 -9.92 2.41
N LYS A 86 -11.20 -9.99 2.07
CA LYS A 86 -10.29 -8.84 2.30
C LYS A 86 -10.82 -7.63 1.52
N LYS A 87 -10.79 -6.42 2.10
CA LYS A 87 -11.32 -5.16 1.50
C LYS A 87 -12.85 -5.05 1.37
N SER A 88 -13.64 -5.98 1.92
CA SER A 88 -15.09 -5.83 1.98
C SER A 88 -15.55 -4.85 3.07
N LEU A 89 -16.78 -4.37 2.95
CA LEU A 89 -17.49 -3.53 3.91
C LEU A 89 -18.43 -4.39 4.75
N SER A 90 -18.65 -4.04 6.02
CA SER A 90 -19.72 -4.64 6.81
C SER A 90 -20.95 -3.74 6.73
N ILE A 91 -22.02 -4.25 6.13
CA ILE A 91 -23.34 -3.65 6.14
C ILE A 91 -24.31 -4.79 6.49
N PRO A 92 -24.47 -5.11 7.79
CA PRO A 92 -25.36 -6.18 8.21
C PRO A 92 -26.78 -5.90 7.74
N PHE A 93 -27.44 -6.90 7.17
CA PHE A 93 -28.83 -6.75 6.75
C PHE A 93 -29.75 -6.44 7.93
N GLY A 94 -30.77 -5.60 7.70
CA GLY A 94 -31.75 -5.22 8.72
C GLY A 94 -31.31 -4.10 9.67
N TYR A 95 -30.11 -3.55 9.47
CA TYR A 95 -29.67 -2.32 10.14
C TYR A 95 -29.97 -1.10 9.27
N GLU A 96 -30.45 -0.01 9.90
CA GLU A 96 -30.74 1.23 9.19
C GLU A 96 -29.48 1.79 8.51
N LEU A 97 -29.55 1.90 7.18
CA LEU A 97 -28.46 2.42 6.37
C LEU A 97 -28.25 3.91 6.70
N LYS A 98 -27.13 4.23 7.33
CA LYS A 98 -26.80 5.63 7.64
C LYS A 98 -26.65 6.43 6.36
N SER A 99 -27.20 7.64 6.32
CA SER A 99 -27.07 8.56 5.18
C SER A 99 -25.62 8.77 4.75
N SER A 100 -24.69 8.79 5.71
CA SER A 100 -23.25 8.89 5.43
C SER A 100 -22.72 7.76 4.57
N ILE A 101 -23.23 6.52 4.72
CA ILE A 101 -22.80 5.35 3.92
C ILE A 101 -23.42 5.41 2.52
N ILE A 102 -24.67 5.89 2.40
CA ILE A 102 -25.35 6.09 1.12
C ILE A 102 -24.59 7.14 0.30
N ASP A 103 -24.35 8.32 0.86
CA ASP A 103 -23.60 9.41 0.22
C ASP A 103 -22.22 8.92 -0.24
N SER A 104 -21.61 8.04 0.56
CA SER A 104 -20.33 7.44 0.26
C SER A 104 -20.39 6.53 -0.97
N ILE A 105 -21.41 5.67 -1.05
CA ILE A 105 -21.61 4.74 -2.17
C ILE A 105 -21.91 5.54 -3.45
N GLU A 106 -22.74 6.57 -3.37
CA GLU A 106 -23.03 7.48 -4.49
C GLU A 106 -21.76 8.16 -5.03
N ASN A 107 -20.92 8.69 -4.14
CA ASN A 107 -19.66 9.32 -4.54
C ASN A 107 -18.72 8.34 -5.26
N VAL A 108 -18.73 7.05 -4.88
CA VAL A 108 -17.95 6.02 -5.59
C VAL A 108 -18.46 5.83 -7.00
N PHE A 109 -19.78 5.81 -7.21
CA PHE A 109 -20.33 5.70 -8.55
C PHE A 109 -20.06 6.95 -9.39
N ILE A 110 -20.08 8.14 -8.78
CA ILE A 110 -19.81 9.42 -9.47
C ILE A 110 -18.35 9.52 -9.91
N GLU A 111 -17.39 9.19 -9.04
CA GLU A 111 -15.95 9.31 -9.35
C GLU A 111 -15.53 8.40 -10.52
N PHE A 112 -16.20 7.26 -10.69
CA PHE A 112 -15.89 6.28 -11.74
C PHE A 112 -16.75 6.42 -13.01
N ASN A 113 -17.76 7.31 -13.03
CA ASN A 113 -18.62 7.52 -14.20
C ASN A 113 -17.93 8.24 -15.37
N ASP A 114 -16.70 8.74 -15.21
CA ASP A 114 -15.96 9.46 -16.26
C ASP A 114 -15.10 8.52 -17.15
N GLU A 115 -14.95 7.23 -16.79
CA GLU A 115 -14.07 6.27 -17.50
C GLU A 115 -14.80 5.02 -18.05
N SER A 116 -16.00 5.14 -18.64
CA SER A 116 -16.65 4.06 -19.44
C SER A 116 -16.86 2.67 -18.76
N ILE A 117 -16.55 2.52 -17.47
CA ILE A 117 -16.61 1.30 -16.68
C ILE A 117 -17.08 1.69 -15.28
N SER A 118 -18.29 1.28 -14.87
CA SER A 118 -18.81 1.56 -13.52
C SER A 118 -18.35 0.51 -12.50
N LYS A 119 -18.37 0.87 -11.22
CA LYS A 119 -18.20 -0.11 -10.13
C LYS A 119 -19.48 -0.93 -9.98
N VAL A 120 -19.35 -2.13 -9.40
CA VAL A 120 -20.49 -3.03 -9.12
C VAL A 120 -20.54 -3.29 -7.63
N LEU A 121 -21.71 -3.22 -7.01
CA LEU A 121 -21.87 -3.70 -5.63
C LEU A 121 -21.98 -5.22 -5.65
N VAL A 122 -21.21 -5.90 -4.79
CA VAL A 122 -21.25 -7.36 -4.66
C VAL A 122 -21.57 -7.70 -3.21
N THR A 123 -22.81 -8.08 -2.93
CA THR A 123 -23.21 -8.51 -1.59
C THR A 123 -22.89 -10.00 -1.39
N TYR A 124 -22.50 -10.39 -0.18
CA TYR A 124 -22.25 -11.79 0.18
C TYR A 124 -22.59 -12.07 1.64
N CYS A 125 -22.85 -13.33 1.97
CA CYS A 125 -23.20 -13.78 3.32
C CYS A 125 -22.35 -15.00 3.76
N SER A 126 -22.92 -15.86 4.60
CA SER A 126 -22.35 -17.08 5.20
C SER A 126 -22.49 -18.31 4.29
N GLY A 127 -22.86 -18.15 3.02
CA GLY A 127 -22.95 -19.23 2.03
C GLY A 127 -24.34 -19.83 1.87
N GLU A 128 -24.38 -21.04 1.29
CA GLU A 128 -25.62 -21.74 0.89
C GLU A 128 -26.69 -21.72 1.99
N GLY A 129 -27.89 -21.26 1.63
CA GLY A 129 -29.03 -21.15 2.53
C GLY A 129 -29.11 -19.84 3.34
N CYS A 130 -28.20 -18.89 3.13
CA CYS A 130 -28.34 -17.52 3.62
C CYS A 130 -28.96 -16.59 2.56
N SER A 131 -30.11 -15.95 2.86
CA SER A 131 -30.73 -14.96 1.97
C SER A 131 -30.20 -13.54 2.14
N LEU A 132 -29.43 -13.26 3.21
CA LEU A 132 -29.07 -11.87 3.59
C LEU A 132 -28.34 -11.11 2.47
N SER A 133 -27.54 -11.79 1.64
CA SER A 133 -26.88 -11.14 0.51
C SER A 133 -27.86 -10.77 -0.60
N GLU A 134 -28.84 -11.62 -0.88
CA GLU A 134 -29.90 -11.33 -1.85
C GLU A 134 -30.81 -10.20 -1.36
N ASP A 135 -31.28 -10.29 -0.10
CA ASP A 135 -32.15 -9.30 0.51
C ASP A 135 -31.50 -7.90 0.53
N LEU A 136 -30.21 -7.84 0.90
CA LEU A 136 -29.45 -6.58 0.89
C LEU A 136 -29.21 -6.05 -0.54
N ALA A 137 -29.06 -6.92 -1.54
CA ALA A 137 -28.92 -6.48 -2.93
C ALA A 137 -30.19 -5.80 -3.44
N TYR A 138 -31.37 -6.32 -3.07
CA TYR A 138 -32.65 -5.68 -3.37
C TYR A 138 -32.86 -4.37 -2.61
N GLU A 139 -32.38 -4.26 -1.37
CA GLU A 139 -32.40 -2.98 -0.65
C GLU A 139 -31.52 -1.93 -1.36
N PHE A 140 -30.36 -2.34 -1.90
CA PHE A 140 -29.49 -1.44 -2.64
C PHE A 140 -30.06 -1.01 -4.00
N ILE A 141 -30.80 -1.84 -4.73
CA ILE A 141 -31.33 -1.43 -6.04
C ILE A 141 -32.42 -0.37 -5.89
N ASP A 142 -33.18 -0.41 -4.79
CA ASP A 142 -34.16 0.62 -4.45
C ASP A 142 -33.49 1.98 -4.18
N LEU A 143 -32.27 1.97 -3.63
CA LEU A 143 -31.46 3.17 -3.39
C LEU A 143 -30.69 3.62 -4.64
N PHE A 144 -30.24 2.68 -5.47
CA PHE A 144 -29.34 2.93 -6.61
C PHE A 144 -29.87 2.29 -7.91
N PRO A 145 -31.00 2.76 -8.45
CA PRO A 145 -31.73 2.07 -9.54
C PRO A 145 -30.97 1.99 -10.87
N GLU A 146 -30.00 2.88 -11.09
CA GLU A 146 -29.19 2.93 -12.32
C GLU A 146 -27.91 2.08 -12.24
N GLN A 147 -27.71 1.33 -11.14
CA GLN A 147 -26.49 0.57 -10.89
C GLN A 147 -26.67 -0.93 -11.10
N ILE A 148 -25.54 -1.60 -11.34
CA ILE A 148 -25.47 -3.05 -11.37
C ILE A 148 -25.13 -3.52 -9.96
N ILE A 149 -25.97 -4.37 -9.41
CA ILE A 149 -25.80 -4.96 -8.09
C ILE A 149 -25.78 -6.47 -8.26
N CYS A 150 -24.76 -7.12 -7.72
CA CYS A 150 -24.61 -8.55 -7.73
C CYS A 150 -24.71 -9.10 -6.31
N TYR A 151 -25.26 -10.30 -6.18
CA TYR A 151 -25.16 -11.06 -4.94
C TYR A 151 -24.46 -12.40 -5.20
N PHE A 152 -23.59 -12.78 -4.27
CA PHE A 152 -22.78 -13.98 -4.31
C PHE A 152 -23.25 -14.94 -3.20
N GLU A 153 -24.07 -15.91 -3.59
CA GLU A 153 -24.81 -16.79 -2.67
C GLU A 153 -23.89 -17.72 -1.88
N GLU A 154 -22.84 -18.27 -2.50
CA GLU A 154 -21.93 -19.21 -1.86
C GLU A 154 -21.02 -18.54 -0.81
N GLY A 155 -20.96 -17.22 -0.84
CA GLY A 155 -20.52 -16.37 0.26
C GLY A 155 -19.09 -16.60 0.77
N TYR A 156 -18.85 -16.15 1.99
CA TYR A 156 -17.53 -16.20 2.63
C TYR A 156 -16.94 -17.61 2.76
N PRO A 157 -17.70 -18.69 3.09
CA PRO A 157 -17.11 -20.01 3.25
C PRO A 157 -16.48 -20.57 1.97
N LEU A 158 -17.15 -20.45 0.82
CA LEU A 158 -16.60 -20.92 -0.45
C LEU A 158 -15.34 -20.11 -0.82
N TRP A 159 -15.43 -18.78 -0.70
CA TRP A 159 -14.30 -17.88 -0.93
C TRP A 159 -13.06 -18.28 -0.12
N LYS A 160 -13.27 -18.53 1.17
CA LYS A 160 -12.21 -18.95 2.10
C LYS A 160 -11.66 -20.33 1.75
N SER A 161 -12.52 -21.28 1.37
CA SER A 161 -12.10 -22.66 1.03
C SER A 161 -11.15 -22.72 -0.17
N LEU A 162 -11.28 -21.77 -1.10
CA LEU A 162 -10.43 -21.63 -2.28
C LEU A 162 -9.14 -20.83 -2.02
N ASN A 163 -8.84 -20.50 -0.75
CA ASN A 163 -7.70 -19.68 -0.35
C ASN A 163 -7.66 -18.30 -1.03
N TYR A 164 -8.82 -17.75 -1.40
CA TYR A 164 -8.89 -16.39 -1.91
C TYR A 164 -8.65 -15.36 -0.80
N PRO A 165 -8.33 -14.09 -1.14
CA PRO A 165 -7.93 -13.10 -0.15
C PRO A 165 -8.99 -12.89 0.94
N VAL A 166 -8.63 -13.20 2.18
CA VAL A 166 -9.44 -12.97 3.38
C VAL A 166 -8.69 -12.14 4.40
N LYS A 167 -9.41 -11.40 5.24
CA LYS A 167 -8.86 -10.83 6.47
C LYS A 167 -9.21 -11.78 7.61
N ALA A 168 -8.23 -12.58 8.03
CA ALA A 168 -8.39 -13.58 9.09
C ALA A 168 -8.26 -12.96 10.49
N TYR A 169 -8.97 -13.58 11.43
CA TYR A 169 -8.93 -13.38 12.88
C TYR A 169 -7.52 -13.19 13.47
N LYS A 170 -7.37 -12.19 14.35
CA LYS A 170 -6.43 -12.25 15.48
C LYS A 170 -7.20 -12.80 16.68
N SER A 171 -6.65 -13.79 17.38
CA SER A 171 -7.22 -14.30 18.63
C SER A 171 -7.57 -13.19 19.62
N VAL A 172 -8.87 -13.08 19.92
CA VAL A 172 -9.55 -12.13 20.82
C VAL A 172 -8.97 -12.08 22.24
N ASN A 173 -8.04 -12.96 22.60
CA ASN A 173 -7.43 -13.00 23.93
C ASN A 173 -6.19 -12.11 24.13
N GLU A 174 -5.72 -11.32 23.15
CA GLU A 174 -4.53 -10.47 23.36
C GLU A 174 -4.72 -8.93 23.28
N GLU A 175 -5.81 -8.39 22.73
CA GLU A 175 -5.88 -6.93 22.47
C GLU A 175 -7.00 -6.16 23.21
N ILE A 176 -7.96 -6.84 23.87
CA ILE A 176 -9.11 -6.14 24.50
C ILE A 176 -8.70 -5.22 25.69
N ASN A 177 -7.53 -5.43 26.31
CA ASN A 177 -7.08 -4.61 27.47
C ASN A 177 -5.86 -3.73 27.21
N LYS A 178 -5.54 -3.39 25.96
CA LYS A 178 -4.71 -2.22 25.71
C LYS A 178 -5.54 -1.18 24.97
N PRO A 179 -5.83 0.00 25.54
CA PRO A 179 -6.06 1.15 24.68
C PRO A 179 -4.80 1.26 23.81
N ILE A 180 -4.89 0.86 22.54
CA ILE A 180 -3.82 1.09 21.58
C ILE A 180 -3.86 2.58 21.28
N LYS A 181 -3.38 3.37 22.24
CA LYS A 181 -2.80 4.66 21.96
C LYS A 181 -1.51 4.33 21.20
N LYS A 182 -1.63 3.97 19.91
CA LYS A 182 -0.49 3.71 19.04
C LYS A 182 0.37 4.97 19.18
N SER A 183 1.55 4.82 19.78
CA SER A 183 2.42 5.96 20.03
C SER A 183 2.59 6.70 18.71
N LEU A 184 2.31 8.00 18.71
CA LEU A 184 2.47 8.85 17.53
C LEU A 184 3.90 8.74 17.00
N LEU A 185 4.86 8.51 17.92
CA LEU A 185 6.25 8.20 17.62
C LEU A 185 6.50 6.69 17.57
N ASP A 186 7.15 6.24 16.51
CA ASP A 186 7.67 4.89 16.33
C ASP A 186 9.20 4.85 16.49
N PHE A 187 9.78 3.66 16.36
CA PHE A 187 11.22 3.45 16.45
C PHE A 187 12.03 4.37 15.51
N ILE A 188 11.52 4.66 14.31
CA ILE A 188 12.19 5.49 13.32
C ILE A 188 12.21 6.95 13.78
N ASP A 189 11.13 7.43 14.39
CA ASP A 189 11.11 8.79 14.95
C ASP A 189 12.11 8.95 16.10
N TYR A 190 12.18 7.95 17.00
CA TYR A 190 13.18 7.97 18.06
C TYR A 190 14.61 7.94 17.52
N LEU A 191 14.86 7.17 16.47
CA LEU A 191 16.14 7.15 15.78
C LEU A 191 16.50 8.53 15.22
N ILE A 192 15.56 9.18 14.51
CA ILE A 192 15.74 10.53 13.94
C ILE A 192 16.01 11.56 15.03
N ILE A 193 15.20 11.57 16.09
CA ILE A 193 15.34 12.54 17.20
C ILE A 193 16.69 12.35 17.89
N GLY A 194 17.03 11.10 18.22
CA GLY A 194 18.31 10.77 18.84
C GLY A 194 19.50 11.19 17.99
N SER A 195 19.44 10.96 16.67
CA SER A 195 20.53 11.35 15.78
C SER A 195 20.64 12.85 15.55
N ILE A 196 19.52 13.59 15.52
CA ILE A 196 19.55 15.06 15.43
C ILE A 196 20.21 15.65 16.69
N ILE A 197 19.86 15.16 17.88
CA ILE A 197 20.49 15.59 19.14
C ILE A 197 21.98 15.30 19.12
N LEU A 198 22.38 14.11 18.67
CA LEU A 198 23.79 13.73 18.55
C LEU A 198 24.54 14.61 17.56
N ILE A 199 24.00 14.82 16.36
CA ILE A 199 24.61 15.68 15.33
C ILE A 199 24.75 17.12 15.82
N PHE A 200 23.73 17.65 16.51
CA PHE A 200 23.78 18.97 17.11
C PHE A 200 24.86 19.09 18.18
N SER A 201 24.98 18.09 19.07
CA SER A 201 26.04 18.02 20.07
C SER A 201 27.45 17.99 19.44
N LEU A 202 27.64 17.19 18.39
CA LEU A 202 28.90 17.11 17.65
C LEU A 202 29.24 18.42 16.93
N TYR A 203 28.22 19.11 16.40
CA TYR A 203 28.39 20.42 15.78
C TYR A 203 28.85 21.49 16.78
N LEU A 204 28.30 21.49 18.00
CA LEU A 204 28.69 22.42 19.06
C LEU A 204 30.11 22.19 19.58
N THR A 205 30.54 20.92 19.69
CA THR A 205 31.87 20.59 20.23
C THR A 205 33.02 20.89 19.27
N LYS A 206 32.76 21.06 17.96
CA LYS A 206 33.71 21.33 16.84
C LYS A 206 34.81 20.29 16.61
N ASN A 207 35.39 19.72 17.67
CA ASN A 207 36.47 18.73 17.60
C ASN A 207 36.06 17.43 16.89
N TYR A 208 34.77 17.14 16.84
CA TYR A 208 34.23 15.90 16.27
C TYR A 208 33.30 16.15 15.06
N ILE A 209 33.41 17.31 14.42
CA ILE A 209 32.52 17.70 13.31
C ILE A 209 32.63 16.74 12.11
N PHE A 210 33.79 16.10 11.93
CA PHE A 210 34.04 15.09 10.90
C PHE A 210 33.21 13.80 11.06
N LEU A 211 32.66 13.54 12.26
CA LEU A 211 31.78 12.39 12.50
C LEU A 211 30.36 12.61 11.95
N ILE A 212 29.96 13.86 11.72
CA ILE A 212 28.59 14.19 11.30
C ILE A 212 28.21 13.51 9.96
N PRO A 213 29.04 13.57 8.89
CA PRO A 213 28.73 12.84 7.66
C PRO A 213 28.76 11.32 7.82
N ILE A 214 29.62 10.79 8.70
CA ILE A 214 29.72 9.35 8.95
C ILE A 214 28.43 8.84 9.60
N ILE A 215 27.97 9.50 10.66
CA ILE A 215 26.74 9.15 11.37
C ILE A 215 25.53 9.29 10.45
N SER A 216 25.44 10.41 9.71
CA SER A 216 24.36 10.64 8.74
C SER A 216 24.32 9.54 7.67
N ARG A 217 25.48 9.10 7.19
CA ARG A 217 25.61 8.00 6.22
C ARG A 217 25.16 6.67 6.78
N LEU A 218 25.57 6.33 8.01
CA LEU A 218 25.19 5.07 8.66
C LEU A 218 23.69 5.01 8.94
N ILE A 219 23.09 6.10 9.41
CA ILE A 219 21.64 6.18 9.64
C ILE A 219 20.88 6.04 8.34
N LEU A 220 21.24 6.84 7.32
CA LEU A 220 20.58 6.77 6.02
C LEU A 220 20.68 5.35 5.43
N GLY A 221 21.86 4.73 5.53
CA GLY A 221 22.07 3.36 5.07
C GLY A 221 21.21 2.34 5.81
N PHE A 222 21.16 2.41 7.14
CA PHE A 222 20.33 1.55 7.97
C PHE A 222 18.85 1.67 7.63
N ILE A 223 18.35 2.88 7.41
CA ILE A 223 16.95 3.15 7.06
C ILE A 223 16.56 2.47 5.75
N PHE A 224 17.39 2.58 4.71
CA PHE A 224 17.13 1.92 3.43
C PHE A 224 17.11 0.39 3.56
N VAL A 225 18.06 -0.19 4.31
CA VAL A 225 18.06 -1.63 4.59
C VAL A 225 16.78 -2.03 5.35
N TYR A 226 16.43 -1.28 6.39
CA TYR A 226 15.25 -1.55 7.23
C TYR A 226 13.95 -1.56 6.42
N PHE A 227 13.71 -0.56 5.57
CA PHE A 227 12.50 -0.48 4.73
C PHE A 227 12.51 -1.38 3.48
N SER A 228 13.66 -1.96 3.12
CA SER A 228 13.72 -2.93 2.03
C SER A 228 13.28 -4.33 2.44
N TRP A 229 13.41 -4.66 3.73
CA TRP A 229 13.30 -6.03 4.21
C TRP A 229 11.89 -6.61 4.09
N ASP A 230 10.89 -5.88 4.58
CA ASP A 230 9.48 -6.27 4.50
C ASP A 230 8.98 -6.34 3.06
N LYS A 231 9.46 -5.46 2.18
CA LYS A 231 9.13 -5.46 0.75
C LYS A 231 9.71 -6.66 0.01
N ILE A 232 10.91 -7.12 0.38
CA ILE A 232 11.54 -8.32 -0.20
C ILE A 232 10.79 -9.59 0.24
N LEU A 233 10.32 -9.63 1.49
CA LEU A 233 9.61 -10.79 2.02
C LEU A 233 8.23 -11.01 1.37
N ASP A 234 7.55 -9.93 0.99
CA ASP A 234 6.24 -10.02 0.33
C ASP A 234 6.10 -9.00 -0.83
N PRO A 235 6.71 -9.30 -1.99
CA PRO A 235 6.65 -8.42 -3.16
C PRO A 235 5.22 -8.26 -3.72
N ALA A 236 4.32 -9.22 -3.46
CA ALA A 236 2.94 -9.15 -3.93
C ALA A 236 2.16 -8.08 -3.15
N LYS A 237 2.27 -8.08 -1.81
CA LYS A 237 1.71 -6.99 -0.99
C LYS A 237 2.33 -5.65 -1.33
N PHE A 238 3.62 -5.60 -1.64
CA PHE A 238 4.26 -4.34 -2.03
C PHE A 238 3.76 -3.84 -3.40
N ALA A 239 3.53 -4.74 -4.37
CA ALA A 239 2.91 -4.39 -5.64
C ALA A 239 1.49 -3.83 -5.47
N ASP A 240 0.68 -4.41 -4.57
CA ASP A 240 -0.64 -3.87 -4.23
C ASP A 240 -0.55 -2.43 -3.67
N VAL A 241 0.44 -2.17 -2.82
CA VAL A 241 0.68 -0.83 -2.27
C VAL A 241 1.06 0.15 -3.39
N ILE A 242 1.91 -0.27 -4.34
CA ILE A 242 2.28 0.57 -5.49
C ILE A 242 1.06 0.83 -6.39
N LYS A 243 0.23 -0.19 -6.65
CA LYS A 243 -1.00 -0.08 -7.45
C LYS A 243 -1.93 0.99 -6.91
N ASN A 244 -2.09 1.09 -5.58
CA ASN A 244 -2.96 2.09 -4.95
C ASN A 244 -2.58 3.56 -5.25
N TYR A 245 -1.34 3.82 -5.68
CA TYR A 245 -0.92 5.18 -6.04
C TYR A 245 -1.44 5.63 -7.42
N ASP A 246 -1.96 4.74 -8.27
CA ASP A 246 -2.47 5.00 -9.64
C ASP A 246 -1.52 5.86 -10.51
N ILE A 247 -0.25 5.47 -10.55
CA ILE A 247 0.80 6.19 -11.30
C ILE A 247 1.55 5.30 -12.27
N THR A 248 1.54 3.98 -12.06
CA THR A 248 2.23 3.02 -12.92
C THR A 248 1.31 2.58 -14.05
N PRO A 249 1.60 2.92 -15.31
CA PRO A 249 0.87 2.34 -16.43
C PRO A 249 1.35 0.89 -16.69
N PHE A 250 0.53 0.08 -17.37
CA PHE A 250 0.90 -1.22 -17.94
C PHE A 250 1.45 -2.28 -16.95
N ASN A 251 0.88 -2.38 -15.75
CA ASN A 251 1.24 -3.40 -14.75
C ASN A 251 2.72 -3.33 -14.29
N LEU A 252 3.37 -2.17 -14.39
CA LEU A 252 4.76 -1.96 -13.95
C LEU A 252 4.94 -2.10 -12.44
N GLU A 253 3.86 -2.00 -11.65
CA GLU A 253 3.90 -2.14 -10.19
C GLU A 253 4.55 -3.45 -9.73
N LYS A 254 4.36 -4.55 -10.46
CA LYS A 254 4.95 -5.85 -10.12
C LYS A 254 6.46 -5.88 -10.38
N ILE A 255 6.90 -5.33 -11.50
CA ILE A 255 8.33 -5.22 -11.83
C ILE A 255 9.02 -4.29 -10.81
N ILE A 256 8.40 -3.16 -10.50
CA ILE A 256 8.93 -2.21 -9.51
C ILE A 256 8.99 -2.88 -8.14
N ALA A 257 7.95 -3.61 -7.72
CA ALA A 257 7.93 -4.31 -6.45
C ALA A 257 9.03 -5.37 -6.32
N LEU A 258 9.46 -5.99 -7.43
CA LEU A 258 10.58 -6.91 -7.44
C LEU A 258 11.94 -6.19 -7.37
N VAL A 259 12.14 -5.10 -8.11
CA VAL A 259 13.47 -4.50 -8.31
C VAL A 259 13.81 -3.45 -7.26
N LEU A 260 12.84 -2.60 -6.91
CA LEU A 260 13.04 -1.45 -6.04
C LEU A 260 13.54 -1.84 -4.64
N PRO A 261 13.05 -2.89 -3.98
CA PRO A 261 13.54 -3.27 -2.66
C PRO A 261 15.02 -3.69 -2.67
N TYR A 262 15.50 -4.37 -3.72
CA TYR A 262 16.92 -4.69 -3.85
C TYR A 262 17.77 -3.46 -4.12
N LEU A 263 17.24 -2.48 -4.86
CA LEU A 263 17.91 -1.19 -5.03
C LEU A 263 18.09 -0.47 -3.69
N GLU A 264 17.05 -0.43 -2.86
CA GLU A 264 17.09 0.12 -1.50
C GLU A 264 18.09 -0.65 -0.62
N LEU A 265 18.06 -1.98 -0.64
CA LEU A 265 18.98 -2.83 0.12
C LEU A 265 20.44 -2.58 -0.26
N ILE A 266 20.75 -2.50 -1.56
CA ILE A 266 22.11 -2.31 -2.06
C ILE A 266 22.62 -0.91 -1.70
N ILE A 267 21.87 0.15 -1.97
CA ILE A 267 22.32 1.51 -1.63
C ILE A 267 22.45 1.67 -0.11
N GLY A 268 21.56 1.06 0.66
CA GLY A 268 21.64 1.06 2.12
C GLY A 268 22.91 0.39 2.63
N SER A 269 23.20 -0.81 2.11
CA SER A 269 24.40 -1.58 2.42
C SER A 269 25.69 -0.85 2.01
N PHE A 270 25.70 -0.24 0.82
CA PHE A 270 26.85 0.50 0.30
C PHE A 270 27.14 1.77 1.09
N LEU A 271 26.10 2.48 1.55
CA LEU A 271 26.27 3.61 2.47
C LEU A 271 26.90 3.15 3.80
N ILE A 272 26.45 2.03 4.37
CA ILE A 272 27.01 1.49 5.62
C ILE A 272 28.47 1.10 5.45
N LEU A 273 28.78 0.31 4.42
CA LEU A 273 30.12 -0.20 4.13
C LEU A 273 31.07 0.87 3.59
N GLY A 274 30.55 1.99 3.10
CA GLY A 274 31.33 3.04 2.46
C GLY A 274 31.77 2.75 1.02
N VAL A 275 31.04 1.90 0.32
CA VAL A 275 31.24 1.56 -1.10
C VAL A 275 30.41 2.51 -1.97
N PHE A 276 30.96 3.03 -3.07
CA PHE A 276 30.25 3.92 -4.02
C PHE A 276 29.38 5.00 -3.35
N VAL A 277 29.92 5.67 -2.31
CA VAL A 277 29.14 6.59 -1.45
C VAL A 277 28.46 7.69 -2.26
N GLU A 278 29.15 8.27 -3.24
CA GLU A 278 28.60 9.35 -4.06
C GLU A 278 27.42 8.90 -4.92
N ALA A 279 27.53 7.75 -5.58
CA ALA A 279 26.45 7.16 -6.37
C ALA A 279 25.28 6.70 -5.49
N SER A 280 25.56 6.07 -4.35
CA SER A 280 24.53 5.60 -3.42
C SER A 280 23.75 6.78 -2.83
N THR A 281 24.44 7.84 -2.38
CA THR A 281 23.79 9.07 -1.89
C THR A 281 22.97 9.76 -2.98
N PHE A 282 23.47 9.80 -4.22
CA PHE A 282 22.72 10.38 -5.34
C PHE A 282 21.42 9.61 -5.61
N ILE A 283 21.48 8.28 -5.70
CA ILE A 283 20.30 7.43 -5.90
C ILE A 283 19.32 7.56 -4.72
N SER A 284 19.82 7.54 -3.48
CA SER A 284 18.99 7.75 -2.28
C SER A 284 18.22 9.07 -2.32
N LEU A 285 18.88 10.18 -2.69
CA LEU A 285 18.23 11.49 -2.80
C LEU A 285 17.18 11.54 -3.92
N SER A 286 17.45 10.87 -5.05
CA SER A 286 16.48 10.75 -6.14
C SER A 286 15.26 9.93 -5.72
N LEU A 287 15.46 8.79 -5.05
CA LEU A 287 14.37 7.94 -4.57
C LEU A 287 13.52 8.62 -3.49
N LEU A 288 14.13 9.24 -2.49
CA LEU A 288 13.39 9.96 -1.43
C LEU A 288 12.55 11.10 -2.01
N THR A 289 13.13 11.88 -2.93
CA THR A 289 12.37 12.93 -3.64
C THR A 289 11.20 12.33 -4.41
N PHE A 290 11.40 11.22 -5.11
CA PHE A 290 10.34 10.52 -5.82
C PHE A 290 9.25 10.02 -4.86
N PHE A 291 9.60 9.41 -3.73
CA PHE A 291 8.62 8.96 -2.73
C PHE A 291 7.82 10.09 -2.10
N ILE A 292 8.44 11.23 -1.81
CA ILE A 292 7.72 12.42 -1.32
C ILE A 292 6.69 12.88 -2.36
N ILE A 293 7.05 12.92 -3.64
CA ILE A 293 6.13 13.25 -4.73
C ILE A 293 4.98 12.22 -4.77
N MET A 294 5.30 10.92 -4.76
CA MET A 294 4.36 9.79 -4.71
C MET A 294 3.34 9.88 -3.58
N ILE A 295 3.80 10.11 -2.36
CA ILE A 295 2.92 10.21 -1.19
C ILE A 295 2.14 11.54 -1.23
N GLY A 296 2.79 12.62 -1.66
CA GLY A 296 2.20 13.96 -1.73
C GLY A 296 1.01 14.01 -2.68
N GLN A 297 1.13 13.49 -3.90
CA GLN A 297 0.00 13.47 -4.83
C GLN A 297 -1.13 12.52 -4.41
N ALA A 298 -0.83 11.38 -3.79
CA ALA A 298 -1.86 10.52 -3.21
C ALA A 298 -2.61 11.23 -2.07
N TYR A 299 -1.89 11.97 -1.22
CA TYR A 299 -2.48 12.75 -0.13
C TYR A 299 -3.39 13.88 -0.64
N LEU A 300 -2.98 14.58 -1.71
CA LEU A 300 -3.77 15.65 -2.33
C LEU A 300 -5.03 15.12 -3.02
N ARG A 301 -5.01 13.88 -3.52
CA ARG A 301 -6.18 13.16 -4.07
C ARG A 301 -7.10 12.57 -2.99
N GLY A 302 -6.79 12.76 -1.70
CA GLY A 302 -7.61 12.25 -0.60
C GLY A 302 -7.51 10.74 -0.37
N LYS A 303 -6.62 10.02 -1.04
CA LYS A 303 -6.47 8.57 -0.92
C LYS A 303 -5.88 8.16 0.43
N SER A 304 -6.39 7.09 1.03
CA SER A 304 -5.69 6.37 2.10
C SER A 304 -4.92 5.16 1.54
N ILE A 305 -3.65 5.03 1.90
CA ILE A 305 -2.67 4.15 1.21
C ILE A 305 -2.97 2.64 1.35
N ASP A 306 -3.85 2.24 2.27
CA ASP A 306 -4.11 0.82 2.58
C ASP A 306 -5.37 0.23 1.92
N CYS A 307 -6.16 1.01 1.18
CA CYS A 307 -7.50 0.59 0.79
C CYS A 307 -7.84 0.95 -0.66
N GLY A 308 -7.82 -0.05 -1.55
CA GLY A 308 -8.42 0.03 -2.89
C GLY A 308 -9.96 0.08 -2.90
N CYS A 309 -10.60 0.41 -1.77
CA CYS A 309 -12.04 0.54 -1.63
C CYS A 309 -12.35 1.89 -0.96
N LEU A 310 -12.83 2.83 -1.77
CA LEU A 310 -13.15 4.22 -1.41
C LEU A 310 -14.09 4.34 -0.20
N LEU A 311 -14.89 3.32 0.08
CA LEU A 311 -15.85 3.27 1.19
C LEU A 311 -15.26 2.87 2.55
N SER A 312 -14.16 2.10 2.53
CA SER A 312 -13.49 1.69 3.77
C SER A 312 -12.72 2.83 4.46
N ASP A 313 -12.61 3.98 3.79
CA ASP A 313 -12.04 5.23 4.30
C ASP A 313 -13.06 6.11 5.04
N LEU A 314 -14.34 5.73 5.02
CA LEU A 314 -15.44 6.55 5.57
C LEU A 314 -15.89 6.08 6.96
N SER A 315 -15.20 5.11 7.55
CA SER A 315 -15.15 4.99 9.01
C SER A 315 -14.25 6.13 9.52
N ASP A 316 -14.85 7.26 9.90
CA ASP A 316 -14.22 8.57 10.20
C ASP A 316 -12.98 8.55 11.13
N SER A 317 -12.76 7.49 11.90
CA SER A 317 -11.55 7.33 12.74
C SER A 317 -10.34 6.75 11.99
N SER A 318 -10.52 5.95 10.94
CA SER A 318 -9.43 5.20 10.31
C SER A 318 -8.70 5.99 9.21
N SER A 319 -9.42 6.82 8.43
CA SER A 319 -8.84 7.59 7.31
C SER A 319 -8.04 8.81 7.77
N SER A 320 -8.53 9.55 8.76
CA SER A 320 -7.82 10.67 9.36
C SER A 320 -6.48 10.24 9.97
N GLU A 321 -6.45 9.10 10.67
CA GLU A 321 -5.22 8.52 11.21
C GLU A 321 -4.24 8.13 10.09
N LYS A 322 -4.70 7.41 9.05
CA LYS A 322 -3.86 7.03 7.89
C LYS A 322 -3.24 8.24 7.19
N ARG A 323 -4.01 9.32 6.99
CA ARG A 323 -3.52 10.57 6.38
C ARG A 323 -2.46 11.27 7.24
N ILE A 324 -2.58 11.21 8.56
CA ILE A 324 -1.54 11.68 9.48
C ILE A 324 -0.26 10.83 9.34
N TYR A 325 -0.38 9.51 9.19
CA TYR A 325 0.78 8.64 8.91
C TYR A 325 1.46 8.97 7.57
N MET A 326 0.71 9.34 6.53
CA MET A 326 1.28 9.78 5.25
C MET A 326 2.12 11.05 5.41
N LEU A 327 1.58 12.07 6.09
CA LEU A 327 2.31 13.31 6.38
C LEU A 327 3.55 13.04 7.23
N LYS A 328 3.42 12.18 8.24
CA LYS A 328 4.54 11.73 9.07
C LYS A 328 5.64 11.11 8.21
N ARG A 329 5.30 10.23 7.26
CA ARG A 329 6.27 9.64 6.33
C ARG A 329 6.98 10.70 5.48
N ILE A 330 6.25 11.69 4.94
CA ILE A 330 6.85 12.80 4.20
C ILE A 330 7.86 13.56 5.07
N VAL A 331 7.52 13.84 6.34
CA VAL A 331 8.44 14.50 7.28
C VAL A 331 9.70 13.66 7.53
N GLN A 332 9.54 12.34 7.73
CA GLN A 332 10.68 11.42 7.87
C GLN A 332 11.58 11.44 6.62
N ASP A 333 11.00 11.39 5.42
CA ASP A 333 11.75 11.43 4.16
C ASP A 333 12.50 12.77 3.98
N ILE A 334 11.92 13.89 4.41
CA ILE A 334 12.61 15.19 4.44
C ILE A 334 13.83 15.13 5.37
N CYS A 335 13.70 14.54 6.57
CA CYS A 335 14.84 14.33 7.46
C CYS A 335 15.93 13.44 6.81
N PHE A 336 15.54 12.39 6.08
CA PHE A 336 16.48 11.53 5.36
C PHE A 336 17.17 12.25 4.21
N ILE A 337 16.48 13.15 3.50
CA ILE A 337 17.09 14.03 2.50
C ILE A 337 18.14 14.92 3.15
N VAL A 338 17.90 15.46 4.34
CA VAL A 338 18.90 16.25 5.08
C VAL A 338 20.16 15.42 5.36
N TYR A 339 20.02 14.17 5.82
CA TYR A 339 21.18 13.26 5.97
C TYR A 339 21.91 13.03 4.64
N GLY A 340 21.18 12.78 3.55
CA GLY A 340 21.76 12.62 2.22
C GLY A 340 22.53 13.87 1.75
N VAL A 341 22.00 15.07 2.03
CA VAL A 341 22.66 16.35 1.72
C VAL A 341 23.94 16.51 2.55
N ILE A 342 23.92 16.17 3.85
CA ILE A 342 25.12 16.18 4.70
C ILE A 342 26.20 15.26 4.12
N VAL A 343 25.84 14.03 3.73
CA VAL A 343 26.78 13.06 3.13
C VAL A 343 27.32 13.56 1.78
N LYS A 344 26.48 14.18 0.96
CA LYS A 344 26.87 14.78 -0.32
C LYS A 344 27.90 15.89 -0.14
N TYR A 345 27.72 16.74 0.87
CA TYR A 345 28.62 17.86 1.18
C TYR A 345 29.65 17.55 2.26
N ARG A 346 29.97 16.26 2.50
CA ARG A 346 30.90 15.80 3.54
C ARG A 346 32.26 16.49 3.55
N ILE A 347 32.76 16.91 2.38
CA ILE A 347 34.06 17.61 2.24
C ILE A 347 34.09 18.91 3.05
N LYS A 348 32.95 19.57 3.29
CA LYS A 348 32.88 20.78 4.13
C LYS A 348 33.13 20.52 5.61
N PHE A 349 33.08 19.26 6.04
CA PHE A 349 33.28 18.82 7.42
C PHE A 349 34.69 18.29 7.68
N ASP A 350 35.53 18.17 6.63
CA ASP A 350 36.95 17.96 6.80
C ASP A 350 37.58 19.27 7.28
N ILE A 351 37.80 19.36 8.58
CA ILE A 351 38.73 20.33 9.13
C ILE A 351 40.10 19.93 8.60
N LYS A 352 40.59 20.64 7.58
CA LYS A 352 42.05 20.72 7.41
C LYS A 352 42.58 21.27 8.72
N ASN A 353 43.30 20.43 9.45
CA ASN A 353 44.25 20.89 10.46
C ASN A 353 45.33 21.67 9.72
N ASP A 354 45.06 22.93 9.40
CA ASP A 354 46.08 23.93 9.08
C ASP A 354 46.48 24.65 10.38
#